data_AF-A0A7C4KAB5-F1
#
_entry.id   AF-A0A7C4KAB5-F1
#
_cell.length_a   1.000
_cell.length_b   1.000
_cell.length_c   1.000
_cell.angle_alpha   90.00
_cell.angle_beta   90.00
_cell.angle_gamma   90.00
#
_symmetry.space_group_name_H-M   'P 1'
#
loop_
_entity.id
_entity.type
_entity.pdbx_description
1 polymer ?
#
loop_
_entity_poly.entity_id
_entity_poly.type
_entity_poly.pdbx_seq_one_letter_code
_entity_poly.pdbx_strand_id
1 'polypeptide(L)'
;MNYYTRYYRKVIRGSRGKPRGLRVSQIYNVQYLFFPGRVVRRAGDNPAIGFVELIQLIAGEFDHKMFEIAAPNARLELFTDQSAYGPRTVGQFEKVIRELKSDQDSRRAVVMVARGDEDPANLPCTLSMQFQVHSGILRTLHGTFCMRSSDTVMGLPYDIIQFGGVLMALGHVMELPVSNSIISIANAHVYDDTRPETTRFDDKWEFSVPRYRTWEDYKNWAKAVIRSYPSKNELYQIFNLRRITW
;
A
#
# COMPACT_ATOMS: atom_id res chain seq x y z
N MET A 1 -0.83 -6.52 22.89
CA MET A 1 -1.42 -5.40 22.12
C MET A 1 -0.52 -5.12 20.94
N ASN A 2 -1.05 -5.23 19.72
CA ASN A 2 -0.24 -5.16 18.51
C ASN A 2 0.20 -3.75 18.10
N TYR A 3 1.12 -3.71 17.13
CA TYR A 3 1.79 -2.48 16.67
C TYR A 3 0.79 -1.48 16.09
N TYR A 4 -0.14 -1.94 15.23
CA TYR A 4 -1.14 -1.07 14.62
C TYR A 4 -2.10 -0.46 15.63
N THR A 5 -2.57 -1.25 16.61
CA THR A 5 -3.44 -0.75 17.69
C THR A 5 -2.74 0.36 18.51
N ARG A 6 -1.45 0.20 18.78
CA ARG A 6 -0.65 1.24 19.47
C ARG A 6 -0.56 2.51 18.63
N TYR A 7 -0.28 2.36 17.34
CA TYR A 7 -0.22 3.46 16.39
C TYR A 7 -1.55 4.21 16.30
N TYR A 8 -2.66 3.51 16.06
CA TYR A 8 -4.01 4.10 16.03
C TYR A 8 -4.34 4.87 17.31
N ARG A 9 -4.03 4.29 18.48
CA ARG A 9 -4.25 4.96 19.79
C ARG A 9 -3.44 6.25 19.95
N LYS A 10 -2.25 6.31 19.35
CA LYS A 10 -1.44 7.54 19.31
C LYS A 10 -2.14 8.61 18.46
N VAL A 11 -2.67 8.26 17.29
CA VAL A 11 -3.34 9.20 16.38
C VAL A 11 -4.61 9.78 17.02
N ILE A 12 -5.48 8.96 17.61
CA ILE A 12 -6.75 9.44 18.21
C ILE A 12 -6.55 10.35 19.42
N ARG A 13 -5.41 10.24 20.11
CA ARG A 13 -4.99 11.12 21.22
C ARG A 13 -4.26 12.37 20.75
N GLY A 14 -4.04 12.50 19.44
CA GLY A 14 -3.41 13.66 18.83
C GLY A 14 -4.27 14.91 18.89
N SER A 15 -3.76 15.97 18.25
CA SER A 15 -4.46 17.25 18.10
C SER A 15 -5.78 17.10 17.36
N ARG A 16 -6.74 17.97 17.65
CA ARG A 16 -8.03 18.03 16.94
C ARG A 16 -7.94 19.00 15.77
N GLY A 17 -8.63 18.69 14.68
CA GLY A 17 -8.70 19.53 13.48
C GLY A 17 -10.04 19.43 12.78
N LYS A 18 -10.26 20.32 11.79
CA LYS A 18 -11.46 20.31 10.94
C LYS A 18 -11.15 20.61 9.46
N PRO A 19 -10.19 19.90 8.82
CA PRO A 19 -9.86 20.13 7.41
C PRO A 19 -11.08 19.93 6.52
N ARG A 20 -11.37 20.90 5.64
CA ARG A 20 -12.54 20.89 4.73
C ARG A 20 -13.88 20.62 5.44
N GLY A 21 -14.00 21.03 6.70
CA GLY A 21 -15.23 20.83 7.48
C GLY A 21 -15.35 19.47 8.19
N LEU A 22 -14.44 18.53 7.95
CA LEU A 22 -14.48 17.19 8.53
C LEU A 22 -13.66 17.13 9.82
N ARG A 23 -14.29 16.73 10.94
CA ARG A 23 -13.59 16.65 12.23
C ARG A 23 -12.63 15.46 12.26
N VAL A 24 -11.42 15.69 12.77
CA VAL A 24 -10.36 14.67 12.85
C VAL A 24 -9.60 14.74 14.17
N SER A 25 -9.04 13.62 14.59
CA SER A 25 -7.84 13.57 15.44
C SER A 25 -6.61 13.30 14.58
N GLN A 26 -5.50 14.01 14.81
CA GLN A 26 -4.34 13.96 13.93
C GLN A 26 -2.99 14.17 14.66
N ILE A 27 -1.94 13.58 14.08
CA ILE A 27 -0.54 13.75 14.45
C ILE A 27 0.31 13.99 13.18
N TYR A 28 1.49 14.56 13.34
CA TYR A 28 2.36 14.98 12.24
C TYR A 28 3.71 14.26 12.26
N ASN A 29 4.37 14.21 11.10
CA ASN A 29 5.74 13.71 10.92
C ASN A 29 5.95 12.30 11.52
N VAL A 30 5.08 11.37 11.12
CA VAL A 30 5.06 10.00 11.61
C VAL A 30 5.98 9.12 10.79
N GLN A 31 6.72 8.23 11.48
CA GLN A 31 7.35 7.07 10.86
C GLN A 31 6.60 5.82 11.33
N TYR A 32 5.98 5.10 10.40
CA TYR A 32 5.24 3.88 10.68
C TYR A 32 5.97 2.67 10.11
N LEU A 33 6.38 1.75 10.99
CA LEU A 33 6.99 0.47 10.59
C LEU A 33 5.90 -0.52 10.20
N PHE A 34 6.06 -1.16 9.04
CA PHE A 34 5.19 -2.24 8.61
C PHE A 34 6.00 -3.45 8.12
N PHE A 35 5.32 -4.58 8.09
CA PHE A 35 5.87 -5.87 7.72
C PHE A 35 5.25 -6.28 6.38
N PRO A 36 6.03 -6.37 5.29
CA PRO A 36 5.51 -6.81 4.00
C PRO A 36 4.80 -8.16 4.12
N GLY A 37 3.66 -8.29 3.43
CA GLY A 37 2.81 -9.49 3.53
C GLY A 37 1.86 -9.51 4.72
N ARG A 38 1.90 -8.55 5.66
CA ARG A 38 0.89 -8.44 6.73
C ARG A 38 -0.36 -7.72 6.27
N VAL A 39 -1.50 -8.14 6.82
CA VAL A 39 -2.78 -7.45 6.68
C VAL A 39 -3.26 -6.99 8.05
N VAL A 40 -3.65 -5.73 8.13
CA VAL A 40 -4.27 -5.14 9.31
C VAL A 40 -5.78 -5.18 9.14
N ARG A 41 -6.47 -5.87 10.03
CA ARG A 41 -7.92 -6.06 9.98
C ARG A 41 -8.66 -5.24 11.02
N ARG A 42 -9.89 -4.85 10.70
CA ARG A 42 -10.88 -4.24 11.62
C ARG A 42 -12.27 -4.78 11.32
N ALA A 43 -13.21 -4.59 12.24
CA ALA A 43 -14.60 -4.95 12.00
C ALA A 43 -15.15 -4.22 10.76
N GLY A 44 -15.83 -4.95 9.88
CA GLY A 44 -16.43 -4.40 8.66
C GLY A 44 -15.45 -4.04 7.53
N ASP A 45 -14.18 -4.43 7.61
CA ASP A 45 -13.22 -4.16 6.55
C ASP A 45 -13.33 -5.10 5.34
N ASN A 46 -12.62 -4.74 4.27
CA ASN A 46 -12.50 -5.54 3.08
C ASN A 46 -11.07 -5.45 2.49
N PRO A 47 -10.14 -6.34 2.88
CA PRO A 47 -8.78 -6.40 2.32
C PRO A 47 -8.71 -6.55 0.80
N ALA A 48 -9.79 -7.00 0.15
CA ALA A 48 -9.83 -7.10 -1.30
C ALA A 48 -9.64 -5.74 -1.99
N ILE A 49 -9.99 -4.64 -1.32
CA ILE A 49 -9.70 -3.27 -1.81
C ILE A 49 -8.19 -3.10 -2.01
N GLY A 50 -7.39 -3.39 -0.98
CA GLY A 50 -5.92 -3.30 -1.08
C GLY A 50 -5.32 -4.26 -2.11
N PHE A 51 -5.94 -5.42 -2.33
CA PHE A 51 -5.53 -6.35 -3.38
C PHE A 51 -5.86 -5.84 -4.80
N VAL A 52 -7.04 -5.27 -5.01
CA VAL A 52 -7.40 -4.61 -6.28
C VAL A 52 -6.41 -3.49 -6.58
N GLU A 53 -6.15 -2.63 -5.60
CA GLU A 53 -5.19 -1.52 -5.75
C GLU A 53 -3.77 -2.03 -6.04
N LEU A 54 -3.33 -3.11 -5.39
CA LEU A 54 -2.03 -3.74 -5.65
C LEU A 54 -1.91 -4.29 -7.07
N ILE A 55 -2.93 -5.01 -7.55
CA ILE A 55 -2.96 -5.56 -8.91
C ILE A 55 -2.86 -4.40 -9.92
N GLN A 56 -3.66 -3.36 -9.73
CA GLN A 56 -3.66 -2.19 -10.60
C GLN A 56 -2.34 -1.40 -10.56
N LEU A 57 -1.72 -1.29 -9.38
CA LEU A 57 -0.38 -0.71 -9.22
C LEU A 57 0.66 -1.47 -10.03
N ILE A 58 0.67 -2.80 -9.95
CA ILE A 58 1.60 -3.65 -10.71
C ILE A 58 1.32 -3.54 -12.22
N ALA A 59 0.05 -3.59 -12.63
CA ALA A 59 -0.35 -3.51 -14.03
C ALA A 59 -0.01 -2.14 -14.67
N GLY A 60 0.04 -1.08 -13.86
CA GLY A 60 0.14 0.30 -14.34
C GLY A 60 -1.19 0.82 -14.89
N GLU A 61 -2.31 0.29 -14.43
CA GLU A 61 -3.66 0.52 -14.97
C GLU A 61 -4.63 0.93 -13.86
N PHE A 62 -5.80 1.45 -14.25
CA PHE A 62 -6.91 1.70 -13.34
C PHE A 62 -8.20 1.20 -13.99
N ASP A 63 -8.90 0.29 -13.31
CA ASP A 63 -10.21 -0.20 -13.74
C ASP A 63 -11.18 -0.15 -12.56
N HIS A 64 -12.07 0.84 -12.58
CA HIS A 64 -13.03 1.08 -11.50
C HIS A 64 -13.92 -0.13 -11.22
N LYS A 65 -14.23 -0.94 -12.25
CA LYS A 65 -15.11 -2.11 -12.15
C LYS A 65 -14.56 -3.19 -11.22
N MET A 66 -13.23 -3.26 -11.04
CA MET A 66 -12.62 -4.15 -10.06
C MET A 66 -13.12 -3.87 -8.63
N PHE A 67 -13.31 -2.60 -8.27
CA PHE A 67 -13.83 -2.20 -6.96
C PHE A 67 -15.32 -2.52 -6.83
N GLU A 68 -16.12 -2.27 -7.89
CA GLU A 68 -17.54 -2.60 -7.91
C GLU A 68 -17.80 -4.08 -7.59
N ILE A 69 -16.96 -4.96 -8.12
CA ILE A 69 -17.09 -6.41 -7.96
C ILE A 69 -16.51 -6.89 -6.62
N ALA A 70 -15.31 -6.45 -6.27
CA ALA A 70 -14.63 -6.91 -5.06
C ALA A 70 -15.18 -6.28 -3.78
N ALA A 71 -15.77 -5.08 -3.87
CA ALA A 71 -16.19 -4.26 -2.74
C ALA A 71 -17.46 -3.42 -3.05
N PRO A 72 -18.59 -4.04 -3.43
CA PRO A 72 -19.82 -3.31 -3.82
C PRO A 72 -20.40 -2.41 -2.73
N ASN A 73 -20.07 -2.66 -1.46
CA ASN A 73 -20.52 -1.85 -0.32
C ASN A 73 -19.53 -0.75 0.07
N ALA A 74 -18.42 -0.59 -0.65
CA ALA A 74 -17.48 0.49 -0.43
C ALA A 74 -18.05 1.81 -0.99
N ARG A 75 -17.49 2.93 -0.51
CA ARG A 75 -17.72 4.25 -1.09
C ARG A 75 -16.94 4.35 -2.40
N LEU A 76 -17.54 3.84 -3.47
CA LEU A 76 -16.88 3.68 -4.76
C LEU A 76 -16.38 5.02 -5.32
N GLU A 77 -17.06 6.13 -5.02
CA GLU A 77 -16.67 7.49 -5.38
C GLU A 77 -15.29 7.93 -4.87
N LEU A 78 -14.72 7.22 -3.89
CA LEU A 78 -13.37 7.49 -3.39
C LEU A 78 -12.27 6.90 -4.27
N PHE A 79 -12.59 5.94 -5.14
CA PHE A 79 -11.63 5.29 -6.04
C PHE A 79 -11.70 5.98 -7.41
N THR A 80 -10.73 6.85 -7.67
CA THR A 80 -10.67 7.66 -8.90
C THR A 80 -9.38 7.37 -9.65
N ASP A 81 -9.38 7.65 -10.94
CA ASP A 81 -8.18 7.63 -11.77
C ASP A 81 -7.09 8.57 -11.23
N GLN A 82 -7.49 9.72 -10.67
CA GLN A 82 -6.61 10.70 -10.05
C GLN A 82 -5.91 10.16 -8.80
N SER A 83 -6.60 9.36 -7.98
CA SER A 83 -6.01 8.78 -6.76
C SER A 83 -5.28 7.47 -7.01
N ALA A 84 -5.50 6.81 -8.16
CA ALA A 84 -4.90 5.53 -8.49
C ALA A 84 -3.39 5.62 -8.78
N TYR A 85 -2.60 4.80 -8.09
CA TYR A 85 -1.15 4.81 -8.25
C TYR A 85 -0.67 4.16 -9.56
N GLY A 86 -1.36 3.13 -10.06
CA GLY A 86 -0.95 2.37 -11.27
C GLY A 86 -0.64 3.25 -12.48
N PRO A 87 -1.60 4.07 -12.98
CA PRO A 87 -1.37 4.96 -14.12
C PRO A 87 -0.23 5.98 -13.88
N ARG A 88 0.02 6.34 -12.62
CA ARG A 88 1.06 7.30 -12.23
C ARG A 88 2.46 6.69 -12.28
N THR A 89 2.58 5.37 -12.12
CA THR A 89 3.86 4.67 -11.97
C THR A 89 4.32 3.87 -13.19
N VAL A 90 3.63 3.98 -14.33
CA VAL A 90 3.93 3.23 -15.57
C VAL A 90 5.40 3.37 -15.97
N GLY A 91 6.10 2.24 -16.11
CA GLY A 91 7.50 2.18 -16.53
C GLY A 91 8.53 2.56 -15.46
N GLN A 92 8.10 2.97 -14.26
CA GLN A 92 9.03 3.42 -13.21
C GLN A 92 9.62 2.26 -12.41
N PHE A 93 8.88 1.17 -12.20
CA PHE A 93 9.40 -0.02 -11.52
C PHE A 93 10.50 -0.71 -12.33
N GLU A 94 10.38 -0.74 -13.66
CA GLU A 94 11.44 -1.24 -14.54
C GLU A 94 12.71 -0.39 -14.44
N LYS A 95 12.59 0.94 -14.26
CA LYS A 95 13.73 1.83 -14.01
C LYS A 95 14.38 1.52 -12.67
N VAL A 96 13.59 1.32 -11.61
CA VAL A 96 14.07 0.88 -10.29
C VAL A 96 14.84 -0.43 -10.39
N ILE A 97 14.29 -1.42 -11.08
CA ILE A 97 14.93 -2.73 -11.26
C ILE A 97 16.25 -2.58 -12.03
N ARG A 98 16.26 -1.81 -13.13
CA ARG A 98 17.50 -1.56 -13.89
C ARG A 98 18.56 -0.86 -13.05
N GLU A 99 18.17 0.17 -12.31
CA GLU A 99 19.07 0.91 -11.41
C GLU A 99 19.71 -0.04 -10.40
N LEU A 100 18.90 -0.78 -9.64
CA LEU A 100 19.39 -1.68 -8.59
C LEU A 100 20.15 -2.88 -9.13
N LYS A 101 19.85 -3.36 -10.35
CA LYS A 101 20.65 -4.42 -11.00
C LYS A 101 22.00 -3.89 -11.47
N SER A 102 22.08 -2.63 -11.89
CA SER A 102 23.32 -2.00 -12.34
C SER A 102 24.23 -1.54 -11.19
N ASP A 103 23.64 -1.04 -10.11
CA ASP A 103 24.32 -0.54 -8.92
C ASP A 103 23.47 -0.89 -7.68
N GLN A 104 23.95 -1.86 -6.91
CA GLN A 104 23.23 -2.32 -5.72
C GLN A 104 23.37 -1.39 -4.53
N ASP A 105 24.36 -0.50 -4.52
CA ASP A 105 24.49 0.52 -3.49
C ASP A 105 23.76 1.82 -3.87
N SER A 106 23.02 1.80 -5.00
CA SER A 106 22.29 2.96 -5.49
C SER A 106 21.27 3.46 -4.48
N ARG A 107 21.32 4.76 -4.24
CA ARG A 107 20.34 5.51 -3.43
C ARG A 107 19.27 6.20 -4.29
N ARG A 108 19.28 5.94 -5.61
CA ARG A 108 18.49 6.67 -6.62
C ARG A 108 17.29 5.90 -7.14
N ALA A 109 17.09 4.66 -6.70
CA ALA A 109 15.98 3.83 -7.15
C ALA A 109 14.65 4.28 -6.51
N VAL A 110 13.96 5.19 -7.20
CA VAL A 110 12.74 5.86 -6.72
C VAL A 110 11.64 5.79 -7.78
N VAL A 111 10.41 5.55 -7.33
CA VAL A 111 9.17 5.76 -8.07
C VAL A 111 8.51 7.03 -7.54
N MET A 112 8.19 7.95 -8.45
CA MET A 112 7.47 9.18 -8.15
C MET A 112 5.99 8.99 -8.49
N VAL A 113 5.12 9.10 -7.48
CA VAL A 113 3.66 8.92 -7.64
C VAL A 113 2.98 10.26 -7.86
N ALA A 114 3.37 11.26 -7.06
CA ALA A 114 2.98 12.66 -7.25
C ALA A 114 3.95 13.37 -8.21
N ARG A 115 3.42 14.24 -9.08
CA ARG A 115 4.22 15.12 -9.93
C ARG A 115 4.09 16.57 -9.43
N GLY A 116 5.16 17.34 -9.59
CA GLY A 116 5.27 18.69 -9.02
C GLY A 116 4.40 19.74 -9.72
N ASP A 117 3.89 19.44 -10.91
CA ASP A 117 3.06 20.29 -11.76
C ASP A 117 1.54 20.03 -11.59
N GLU A 118 1.14 19.10 -10.72
CA GLU A 118 -0.25 18.78 -10.47
C GLU A 118 -0.94 19.78 -9.54
N ASP A 119 -2.24 20.01 -9.78
CA ASP A 119 -3.09 20.75 -8.84
C ASP A 119 -3.07 20.07 -7.46
N PRO A 120 -2.89 20.82 -6.36
CA PRO A 120 -2.94 20.29 -4.99
C PRO A 120 -4.18 19.42 -4.68
N ALA A 121 -5.32 19.68 -5.31
CA ALA A 121 -6.54 18.89 -5.15
C ALA A 121 -6.42 17.47 -5.71
N ASN A 122 -5.58 17.28 -6.74
CA ASN A 122 -5.39 16.02 -7.44
C ASN A 122 -4.18 15.23 -6.94
N LEU A 123 -3.35 15.83 -6.06
CA LEU A 123 -2.16 15.17 -5.55
C LEU A 123 -2.51 13.88 -4.79
N PRO A 124 -1.89 12.73 -5.10
CA PRO A 124 -2.12 11.50 -4.38
C PRO A 124 -1.62 11.60 -2.94
N CYS A 125 -2.15 10.76 -2.05
CA CYS A 125 -1.69 10.68 -0.66
C CYS A 125 -0.24 10.21 -0.59
N THR A 126 0.12 9.22 -1.42
CA THR A 126 1.49 8.73 -1.58
C THR A 126 2.24 9.57 -2.59
N LEU A 127 3.40 10.10 -2.20
CA LEU A 127 4.23 10.97 -3.02
C LEU A 127 5.30 10.17 -3.77
N SER A 128 5.97 9.26 -3.07
CA SER A 128 7.08 8.48 -3.63
C SER A 128 7.28 7.15 -2.92
N MET A 129 7.94 6.24 -3.63
CA MET A 129 8.40 4.94 -3.11
C MET A 129 9.87 4.79 -3.45
N GLN A 130 10.72 4.62 -2.45
CA GLN A 130 12.16 4.42 -2.62
C GLN A 130 12.56 3.02 -2.22
N PHE A 131 13.44 2.42 -3.03
CA PHE A 131 13.93 1.07 -2.85
C PHE A 131 15.45 1.07 -2.73
N GLN A 132 15.98 0.27 -1.82
CA GLN A 132 17.43 0.17 -1.58
C GLN A 132 17.79 -1.27 -1.24
N VAL A 133 18.96 -1.73 -1.69
CA VAL A 133 19.53 -2.99 -1.26
C VAL A 133 20.49 -2.72 -0.11
N HIS A 134 20.33 -3.43 1.00
CA HIS A 134 21.32 -3.40 2.07
C HIS A 134 22.45 -4.38 1.77
N SER A 135 23.69 -3.90 1.71
CA SER A 135 24.89 -4.69 1.40
C SER A 135 25.52 -5.41 2.62
N GLY A 136 24.74 -5.66 3.67
CA GLY A 136 25.18 -6.44 4.85
C GLY A 136 25.31 -7.95 4.61
N ILE A 137 25.62 -8.71 5.67
CA ILE A 137 25.80 -10.19 5.63
C ILE A 137 24.62 -10.89 4.96
N LEU A 138 23.40 -10.42 5.22
CA LEU A 138 22.20 -10.83 4.49
C LEU A 138 21.73 -9.66 3.64
N ARG A 139 21.77 -9.84 2.32
CA ARG A 139 21.28 -8.82 1.39
C ARG A 139 19.76 -8.82 1.39
N THR A 140 19.18 -7.67 1.71
CA THR A 140 17.73 -7.47 1.79
C THR A 140 17.31 -6.28 0.95
N LEU A 141 16.11 -6.35 0.38
CA LEU A 141 15.46 -5.22 -0.30
C LEU A 141 14.62 -4.45 0.71
N HIS A 142 14.89 -3.15 0.85
CA HIS A 142 14.21 -2.23 1.74
C HIS A 142 13.29 -1.29 0.94
N GLY A 143 12.14 -0.96 1.52
CA GLY A 143 11.23 0.06 1.00
C GLY A 143 11.03 1.22 1.97
N THR A 144 11.04 2.45 1.46
CA THR A 144 10.61 3.65 2.17
C THR A 144 9.53 4.36 1.35
N PHE A 145 8.37 4.58 1.97
CA PHE A 145 7.19 5.13 1.30
C PHE A 145 6.87 6.49 1.92
N CYS A 146 6.76 7.53 1.11
CA CYS A 146 6.47 8.88 1.58
C CYS A 146 5.02 9.25 1.27
N MET A 147 4.27 9.66 2.29
CA MET A 147 2.88 10.08 2.17
C MET A 147 2.68 11.49 2.75
N ARG A 148 2.00 12.36 2.01
CA ARG A 148 1.58 13.68 2.51
C ARG A 148 0.45 13.58 3.54
N SER A 149 -0.35 12.53 3.47
CA SER A 149 -1.50 12.33 4.34
C SER A 149 -1.89 10.86 4.40
N SER A 150 -2.41 10.39 5.53
CA SER A 150 -2.88 9.00 5.68
C SER A 150 -4.07 8.91 6.65
N ASP A 151 -5.20 8.39 6.14
CA ASP A 151 -6.32 7.96 6.97
C ASP A 151 -5.97 6.63 7.63
N THR A 152 -5.81 6.67 8.96
CA THR A 152 -5.37 5.52 9.76
C THR A 152 -6.43 4.42 9.87
N VAL A 153 -7.69 4.68 9.54
CA VAL A 153 -8.75 3.68 9.58
C VAL A 153 -9.05 3.15 8.19
N MET A 154 -9.31 4.04 7.24
CA MET A 154 -9.88 3.64 5.94
C MET A 154 -8.84 3.47 4.83
N GLY A 155 -7.69 4.13 4.91
CA GLY A 155 -6.65 4.10 3.87
C GLY A 155 -5.48 3.19 4.23
N LEU A 156 -4.78 3.51 5.32
CA LEU A 156 -3.49 2.91 5.66
C LEU A 156 -3.49 1.37 5.70
N PRO A 157 -4.52 0.66 6.21
CA PRO A 157 -4.54 -0.80 6.16
C PRO A 157 -4.43 -1.37 4.74
N TYR A 158 -4.98 -0.66 3.74
CA TYR A 158 -4.92 -1.06 2.34
C TYR A 158 -3.64 -0.58 1.66
N ASP A 159 -3.13 0.61 2.01
CA ASP A 159 -1.81 1.07 1.57
C ASP A 159 -0.70 0.08 1.99
N ILE A 160 -0.78 -0.48 3.21
CA ILE A 160 0.16 -1.51 3.70
C ILE A 160 0.17 -2.76 2.80
N ILE A 161 -1.00 -3.18 2.30
CA ILE A 161 -1.10 -4.31 1.36
C ILE A 161 -0.42 -3.95 0.05
N GLN A 162 -0.69 -2.77 -0.50
CA GLN A 162 -0.09 -2.32 -1.76
C GLN A 162 1.44 -2.21 -1.67
N PHE A 163 1.94 -1.52 -0.65
CA PHE A 163 3.37 -1.31 -0.45
C PHE A 163 4.11 -2.60 -0.12
N GLY A 164 3.52 -3.46 0.72
CA GLY A 164 4.07 -4.77 1.01
C GLY A 164 4.08 -5.68 -0.23
N GLY A 165 3.00 -5.68 -1.00
CA GLY A 165 2.84 -6.49 -2.19
C GLY A 165 3.84 -6.12 -3.29
N VAL A 166 3.97 -4.82 -3.59
CA VAL A 166 4.90 -4.35 -4.62
C VAL A 166 6.35 -4.60 -4.20
N LEU A 167 6.68 -4.41 -2.92
CA LEU A 167 8.00 -4.70 -2.39
C LEU A 167 8.34 -6.20 -2.48
N MET A 168 7.40 -7.09 -2.14
CA MET A 168 7.58 -8.54 -2.31
C MET A 168 7.76 -8.94 -3.78
N ALA A 169 6.99 -8.35 -4.69
CA ALA A 169 7.14 -8.60 -6.13
C ALA A 169 8.52 -8.17 -6.65
N LEU A 170 8.99 -6.98 -6.25
CA LEU A 170 10.35 -6.52 -6.55
C LEU A 170 11.42 -7.45 -5.94
N GLY A 171 11.22 -7.89 -4.70
CA GLY A 171 12.10 -8.86 -4.04
C GLY A 171 12.24 -10.16 -4.83
N HIS A 172 11.13 -10.67 -5.38
CA HIS A 172 11.16 -11.85 -6.25
C HIS A 172 11.95 -11.63 -7.54
N VAL A 173 11.75 -10.50 -8.23
CA VAL A 173 12.47 -10.15 -9.48
C VAL A 173 13.96 -9.89 -9.25
N MET A 174 14.32 -9.40 -8.07
CA MET A 174 15.69 -9.14 -7.64
C MET A 174 16.35 -10.35 -6.96
N GLU A 175 15.60 -11.42 -6.72
CA GLU A 175 16.02 -12.59 -5.95
C GLU A 175 16.56 -12.24 -4.54
N LEU A 176 15.93 -11.24 -3.92
CA LEU A 176 16.28 -10.74 -2.58
C LEU A 176 15.12 -10.95 -1.61
N PRO A 177 15.40 -11.39 -0.36
CA PRO A 177 14.42 -11.28 0.72
C PRO A 177 14.09 -9.81 0.98
N VAL A 178 12.84 -9.53 1.37
CA VAL A 178 12.40 -8.17 1.71
C VAL A 178 12.51 -7.92 3.20
N SER A 179 12.91 -6.71 3.58
CA SER A 179 12.95 -6.29 4.99
C SER A 179 11.62 -5.70 5.44
N ASN A 180 11.48 -5.50 6.75
CA ASN A 180 10.49 -4.56 7.28
C ASN A 180 10.75 -3.17 6.68
N SER A 181 9.67 -2.41 6.47
CA SER A 181 9.71 -1.17 5.70
C SER A 181 9.00 -0.03 6.43
N ILE A 182 9.28 1.19 6.00
CA ILE A 182 8.82 2.41 6.67
C ILE A 182 7.87 3.18 5.77
N ILE A 183 6.79 3.69 6.36
CA ILE A 183 5.94 4.71 5.77
C ILE A 183 6.17 6.01 6.53
N SER A 184 6.75 7.01 5.87
CA SER A 184 6.89 8.38 6.35
C SER A 184 5.63 9.16 6.02
N ILE A 185 4.88 9.59 7.03
CA ILE A 185 3.56 10.22 6.88
C ILE A 185 3.62 11.64 7.45
N ALA A 186 3.39 12.65 6.62
CA ALA A 186 3.40 14.05 7.06
C ALA A 186 2.22 14.38 7.98
N ASN A 187 1.01 13.91 7.66
CA ASN A 187 -0.18 14.04 8.51
C ASN A 187 -0.95 12.70 8.59
N ALA A 188 -0.92 12.06 9.75
CA ALA A 188 -1.73 10.90 10.04
C ALA A 188 -2.99 11.31 10.79
N HIS A 189 -4.16 10.87 10.34
CA HIS A 189 -5.43 11.30 10.91
C HIS A 189 -6.44 10.16 11.02
N VAL A 190 -7.45 10.40 11.86
CA VAL A 190 -8.66 9.59 12.01
C VAL A 190 -9.83 10.56 11.95
N TYR A 191 -10.75 10.38 10.99
CA TYR A 191 -12.01 11.11 10.96
C TYR A 191 -12.93 10.63 12.08
N ASP A 192 -13.68 11.55 12.67
CA ASP A 192 -14.69 11.19 13.68
C ASP A 192 -15.74 10.23 13.10
N ASP A 193 -16.18 10.48 11.87
CA ASP A 193 -17.28 9.76 11.24
C ASP A 193 -16.92 8.34 10.82
N THR A 194 -15.63 8.04 10.62
CA THR A 194 -15.13 6.70 10.28
C THR A 194 -14.46 6.00 11.45
N ARG A 195 -14.46 6.64 12.64
CA ARG A 195 -13.81 6.11 13.83
C ARG A 195 -14.50 4.81 14.27
N PRO A 196 -13.78 3.67 14.36
CA PRO A 196 -14.37 2.44 14.86
C PRO A 196 -14.67 2.54 16.35
N GLU A 197 -15.74 1.89 16.79
CA GLU A 197 -16.11 1.77 18.21
C GLU A 197 -14.99 1.08 19.01
N THR A 198 -14.42 0.03 18.44
CA THR A 198 -13.26 -0.66 19.00
C THR A 198 -11.97 0.12 18.72
N THR A 199 -11.07 0.09 19.69
CA THR A 199 -9.70 0.59 19.48
C THR A 199 -8.72 -0.49 19.07
N ARG A 200 -9.17 -1.72 18.82
CA ARG A 200 -8.33 -2.87 18.50
C ARG A 200 -8.44 -3.22 17.01
N PHE A 201 -7.27 -3.38 16.40
CA PHE A 201 -7.09 -3.94 15.07
C PHE A 201 -6.49 -5.35 15.20
N ASP A 202 -6.74 -6.24 14.25
CA ASP A 202 -6.14 -7.58 14.19
C ASP A 202 -5.06 -7.62 13.10
N ASP A 203 -3.80 -7.75 13.49
CA ASP A 203 -2.65 -7.82 12.59
C ASP A 203 -2.11 -9.25 12.43
N LYS A 204 -2.87 -10.26 12.88
CA LYS A 204 -2.53 -11.68 12.73
C LYS A 204 -2.96 -12.23 11.38
N TRP A 205 -2.91 -11.42 10.34
CA TRP A 205 -3.25 -11.84 8.98
C TRP A 205 -2.07 -11.61 8.06
N GLU A 206 -1.93 -12.50 7.08
CA GLU A 206 -0.90 -12.40 6.06
C GLU A 206 -1.41 -12.79 4.69
N PHE A 207 -0.68 -12.33 3.68
CA PHE A 207 -0.89 -12.63 2.28
C PHE A 207 0.46 -12.85 1.60
N SER A 208 0.45 -13.52 0.46
CA SER A 208 1.59 -13.69 -0.44
C SER A 208 1.25 -13.15 -1.81
N VAL A 209 2.25 -12.71 -2.57
CA VAL A 209 2.12 -12.45 -4.00
C VAL A 209 2.57 -13.67 -4.80
N PRO A 210 2.00 -13.95 -5.99
CA PRO A 210 2.54 -14.97 -6.88
C PRO A 210 4.00 -14.66 -7.20
N ARG A 211 4.81 -15.68 -7.50
CA ARG A 211 6.25 -15.52 -7.70
C ARG A 211 6.61 -15.57 -9.18
N TYR A 212 7.11 -14.45 -9.69
CA TYR A 212 7.64 -14.34 -11.05
C TYR A 212 9.10 -13.85 -11.04
N ARG A 213 9.84 -14.16 -12.10
CA ARG A 213 11.27 -13.77 -12.23
C ARG A 213 11.47 -12.43 -12.92
N THR A 214 10.50 -11.97 -13.70
CA THR A 214 10.56 -10.68 -14.39
C THR A 214 9.41 -9.78 -14.00
N TRP A 215 9.61 -8.47 -14.10
CA TRP A 215 8.53 -7.50 -13.90
C TRP A 215 7.48 -7.56 -15.02
N GLU A 216 7.89 -7.96 -16.23
CA GLU A 216 6.97 -8.15 -17.35
C GLU A 216 5.97 -9.26 -17.06
N ASP A 217 6.42 -10.38 -16.49
CA ASP A 217 5.52 -11.47 -16.07
C ASP A 217 4.53 -11.00 -15.00
N TYR A 218 4.97 -10.18 -14.04
CA TYR A 218 4.09 -9.56 -13.05
C TYR A 218 3.03 -8.67 -13.70
N LYS A 219 3.40 -7.82 -14.64
CA LYS A 219 2.44 -6.98 -15.39
C LYS A 219 1.45 -7.84 -16.17
N ASN A 220 1.93 -8.86 -16.87
CA ASN A 220 1.09 -9.76 -17.65
C ASN A 220 0.09 -10.51 -16.77
N TRP A 221 0.54 -11.03 -15.64
CA TRP A 221 -0.32 -11.63 -14.63
C TRP A 221 -1.35 -10.64 -14.10
N ALA A 222 -0.93 -9.44 -13.69
CA ALA A 222 -1.83 -8.44 -13.12
C ALA A 222 -2.93 -8.04 -14.11
N LYS A 223 -2.57 -7.83 -15.39
CA LYS A 223 -3.52 -7.53 -16.47
C LYS A 223 -4.48 -8.69 -16.74
N ALA A 224 -4.00 -9.93 -16.68
CA ALA A 224 -4.86 -11.10 -16.81
C ALA A 224 -5.88 -11.18 -15.67
N VAL A 225 -5.45 -10.89 -14.43
CA VAL A 225 -6.35 -10.84 -13.26
C VAL A 225 -7.37 -9.70 -13.37
N ILE A 226 -6.98 -8.51 -13.85
CA ILE A 226 -7.96 -7.41 -14.09
C ILE A 226 -9.05 -7.88 -15.06
N ARG A 227 -8.66 -8.51 -16.17
CA ARG A 227 -9.60 -8.98 -17.21
C ARG A 227 -10.53 -10.09 -16.74
N SER A 228 -10.15 -10.87 -15.72
CA SER A 228 -11.01 -11.90 -15.16
C SER A 228 -12.01 -11.36 -14.14
N TYR A 229 -11.88 -10.10 -13.70
CA TYR A 229 -12.77 -9.47 -12.73
C TYR A 229 -13.07 -10.35 -11.49
N PRO A 230 -12.04 -10.77 -10.73
CA PRO A 230 -12.21 -11.69 -9.63
C PRO A 230 -13.12 -11.12 -8.54
N SER A 231 -13.96 -11.98 -7.99
CA SER A 231 -14.70 -11.71 -6.77
C SER A 231 -13.74 -11.51 -5.57
N LYS A 232 -14.29 -10.96 -4.48
CA LYS A 232 -13.60 -10.83 -3.20
C LYS A 232 -12.94 -12.14 -2.73
N ASN A 233 -13.62 -13.28 -2.89
CA ASN A 233 -13.12 -14.57 -2.42
C ASN A 233 -11.99 -15.10 -3.32
N GLU A 234 -12.08 -14.90 -4.63
CA GLU A 234 -11.01 -15.25 -5.57
C GLU A 234 -9.75 -14.40 -5.30
N LEU A 235 -9.90 -13.10 -5.01
CA LEU A 235 -8.78 -12.26 -4.58
C LEU A 235 -8.10 -12.81 -3.31
N TYR A 236 -8.88 -13.26 -2.32
CA TYR A 236 -8.30 -13.88 -1.13
C TYR A 236 -7.53 -15.16 -1.43
N GLN A 237 -7.98 -15.96 -2.40
CA GLN A 237 -7.28 -17.15 -2.85
C GLN A 237 -6.00 -16.81 -3.63
N ILE A 238 -6.08 -15.87 -4.58
CA ILE A 238 -4.94 -15.38 -5.38
C ILE A 238 -3.79 -14.93 -4.47
N PHE A 239 -4.12 -14.19 -3.42
CA PHE A 239 -3.14 -13.67 -2.47
C PHE A 239 -2.92 -14.57 -1.25
N ASN A 240 -3.50 -15.78 -1.22
CA ASN A 240 -3.41 -16.72 -0.10
C ASN A 240 -3.64 -16.03 1.27
N LEU A 241 -4.67 -15.17 1.35
CA LEU A 241 -4.98 -14.42 2.55
C LEU A 241 -5.38 -15.41 3.66
N ARG A 242 -4.62 -15.40 4.75
CA ARG A 242 -4.86 -16.30 5.87
C ARG A 242 -4.57 -15.65 7.21
N ARG A 243 -5.25 -16.14 8.24
CA ARG A 243 -4.94 -15.80 9.61
C ARG A 243 -3.79 -16.68 10.09
N ILE A 244 -2.87 -16.10 10.84
CA ILE A 244 -1.79 -16.82 11.48
C ILE A 244 -2.01 -16.96 12.99
N THR A 245 -1.63 -18.12 13.50
CA THR A 245 -1.57 -18.41 14.92
C THR A 245 -0.10 -18.46 15.32
N TRP A 246 0.32 -17.52 16.16
CA TRP A 246 1.54 -17.66 16.96
C TRP A 246 1.19 -18.36 18.25
#